data_AF-A0A402TE50-F1
#
_entry.id   AF-A0A402TE50-F1
#
_cell.length_a   1.000
_cell.length_b   1.000
_cell.length_c   1.000
_cell.angle_alpha   90.00
_cell.angle_beta   90.00
_cell.angle_gamma   90.00
#
_symmetry.space_group_name_H-M   'P 1'
#
loop_
_entity.id
_entity.type
_entity.pdbx_description
1 polymer ?
#
loop_
_entity_poly.entity_id
_entity_poly.type
_entity_poly.pdbx_seq_one_letter_code
_entity_poly.pdbx_strand_id
1 'polypeptide(L)'
;MLGILTRNRIKKLRAELAETQKLASHFYKMKQDAEERAFVELCDLSIRMGVEPDAAAKTQQGIDILADVVLNRQYAFYLNEKAIQIYSQIFLLEKRRGTHDREEWLNEVVKKSGWEVVSSELPLICADLIEEAKERLSDG
;
A
#
# COMPACT_ATOMS: atom_id res chain seq x y z
N MET A 1 -32.82 -21.20 1.29
CA MET A 1 -32.39 -20.14 2.23
C MET A 1 -30.90 -19.81 2.14
N LEU A 2 -29.99 -20.80 2.21
CA LEU A 2 -28.52 -20.58 2.11
C LEU A 2 -28.09 -19.72 0.91
N GLY A 3 -28.61 -19.99 -0.30
CA GLY A 3 -28.25 -19.23 -1.50
C GLY A 3 -28.74 -17.77 -1.54
N ILE A 4 -29.71 -17.37 -0.70
CA ILE A 4 -30.16 -15.97 -0.58
C ILE A 4 -29.25 -15.24 0.42
N LEU A 5 -28.91 -15.90 1.54
CA LEU A 5 -27.98 -15.37 2.53
C LEU A 5 -26.58 -15.12 1.93
N THR A 6 -26.06 -16.07 1.14
CA THR A 6 -24.78 -15.90 0.43
C THR A 6 -24.82 -14.73 -0.56
N ARG A 7 -25.89 -14.59 -1.35
CA ARG A 7 -26.05 -13.47 -2.29
C ARG A 7 -26.10 -12.12 -1.57
N ASN A 8 -26.82 -12.03 -0.46
CA ASN A 8 -26.88 -10.82 0.36
C ASN A 8 -25.51 -10.48 0.98
N ARG A 9 -24.75 -11.48 1.42
CA ARG A 9 -23.39 -11.28 1.93
C ARG A 9 -22.44 -10.79 0.85
N ILE A 10 -22.45 -11.40 -0.34
CA ILE A 10 -21.65 -10.95 -1.50
C ILE A 10 -22.00 -9.51 -1.86
N LYS A 11 -23.29 -9.15 -1.90
CA LYS A 11 -23.72 -7.78 -2.18
C LYS A 11 -23.15 -6.76 -1.18
N LYS A 12 -23.18 -7.08 0.12
CA LYS A 12 -22.58 -6.24 1.16
C LYS A 12 -21.06 -6.10 1.00
N LEU A 13 -20.37 -7.22 0.78
CA LEU A 13 -18.93 -7.22 0.57
C LEU A 13 -18.52 -6.42 -0.68
N ARG A 14 -19.29 -6.50 -1.77
CA ARG A 14 -19.04 -5.70 -2.98
C ARG A 14 -19.20 -4.19 -2.72
N ALA A 15 -20.19 -3.80 -1.92
CA ALA A 15 -20.34 -2.40 -1.52
C ALA A 15 -19.17 -1.94 -0.63
N GLU A 16 -18.76 -2.77 0.33
CA GLU A 16 -17.60 -2.49 1.19
C GLU A 16 -16.29 -2.42 0.40
N LEU A 17 -16.12 -3.30 -0.59
CA LEU A 17 -14.97 -3.29 -1.50
C LEU A 17 -14.90 -1.98 -2.28
N ALA A 18 -16.01 -1.56 -2.89
CA ALA A 18 -16.06 -0.32 -3.67
C ALA A 18 -15.71 0.91 -2.82
N GLU A 19 -16.24 0.99 -1.59
CA GLU A 19 -15.90 2.08 -0.67
C GLU A 19 -14.44 2.01 -0.24
N THR A 20 -13.93 0.82 0.07
CA THR A 20 -12.53 0.61 0.46
C THR A 20 -11.58 1.00 -0.68
N GLN A 21 -11.87 0.63 -1.92
CA GLN A 21 -11.08 0.99 -3.09
C GLN A 21 -11.10 2.50 -3.35
N LYS A 22 -12.25 3.15 -3.19
CA LYS A 22 -12.37 4.61 -3.27
C LYS A 22 -11.50 5.30 -2.21
N LEU A 23 -11.55 4.83 -0.96
CA LEU A 23 -10.68 5.33 0.11
C LEU A 23 -9.20 5.07 -0.21
N ALA A 24 -8.84 3.86 -0.66
CA ALA A 24 -7.46 3.53 -1.00
C ALA A 24 -6.92 4.48 -2.07
N SER A 25 -7.68 4.73 -3.14
CA SER A 25 -7.30 5.68 -4.19
C SER A 25 -7.14 7.11 -3.66
N HIS A 26 -8.06 7.56 -2.80
CA HIS A 26 -7.97 8.89 -2.17
C HIS A 26 -6.71 9.04 -1.32
N PHE A 27 -6.43 8.06 -0.45
CA PHE A 27 -5.25 8.10 0.43
C PHE A 27 -3.95 7.87 -0.31
N TYR A 28 -3.98 7.13 -1.42
CA TYR A 28 -2.84 7.01 -2.31
C TYR A 28 -2.45 8.36 -2.92
N LYS A 29 -3.43 9.19 -3.29
CA LYS A 29 -3.19 10.58 -3.70
C LYS A 29 -2.68 11.43 -2.53
N MET A 30 -3.33 11.34 -1.35
CA MET A 30 -2.89 12.11 -0.18
C MET A 30 -1.45 11.79 0.24
N LYS A 31 -1.02 10.53 0.07
CA LYS A 31 0.36 10.11 0.28
C LYS A 31 1.32 10.90 -0.62
N GLN A 32 1.03 11.02 -1.92
CA GLN A 32 1.86 11.81 -2.84
C GLN A 32 1.90 13.29 -2.41
N ASP A 33 0.75 13.88 -2.09
CA ASP A 33 0.69 15.26 -1.62
C ASP A 33 1.48 15.45 -0.31
N ALA A 34 1.50 14.44 0.58
CA ALA A 34 2.29 14.46 1.81
C ALA A 34 3.79 14.36 1.53
N GLU A 35 4.22 13.52 0.59
CA GLU A 35 5.63 13.43 0.16
C GLU A 35 6.12 14.76 -0.41
N GLU A 36 5.32 15.43 -1.25
CA GLU A 36 5.67 16.73 -1.84
C GLU A 36 5.79 17.82 -0.77
N ARG A 37 4.83 17.89 0.18
CA ARG A 37 4.91 18.84 1.30
C ARG A 37 6.13 18.59 2.18
N ALA A 38 6.35 17.34 2.56
CA ALA A 38 7.48 16.97 3.40
C ALA A 38 8.83 17.29 2.74
N PHE A 39 8.93 17.13 1.42
CA PHE A 39 10.11 17.55 0.66
C PHE A 39 10.40 19.04 0.82
N VAL A 40 9.41 19.90 0.58
CA VAL A 40 9.56 21.35 0.71
C VAL A 40 9.92 21.75 2.14
N GLU A 41 9.19 21.21 3.12
CA GLU A 41 9.39 21.55 4.54
C GLU A 41 10.76 21.08 5.06
N LEU A 42 11.24 19.92 4.61
CA LEU A 42 12.56 19.42 4.98
C LEU A 42 13.68 20.25 4.34
N CYS A 43 13.53 20.68 3.09
CA CYS A 43 14.44 21.63 2.44
C CYS A 43 14.50 22.95 3.22
N ASP A 44 13.35 23.52 3.59
CA ASP A 44 13.29 24.76 4.36
C ASP A 44 13.89 24.59 5.76
N LEU A 45 13.70 23.44 6.41
CA LEU A 45 14.34 23.12 7.68
C LEU A 45 15.86 23.05 7.55
N SER A 46 16.36 22.33 6.53
CA SER A 46 17.78 22.21 6.21
C SER A 46 18.43 23.58 5.99
N ILE A 47 17.81 24.45 5.19
CA ILE A 47 18.29 25.82 4.93
C ILE A 47 18.31 26.65 6.22
N ARG A 48 17.23 26.64 7.00
CA ARG A 48 17.14 27.41 8.26
C ARG A 48 18.19 26.98 9.29
N MET A 49 18.53 25.70 9.31
CA MET A 49 19.50 25.12 10.25
C MET A 49 20.95 25.18 9.74
N GLY A 50 21.16 25.40 8.45
CA GLY A 50 22.50 25.38 7.84
C GLY A 50 23.13 23.98 7.86
N VAL A 51 22.32 22.93 7.75
CA VAL A 51 22.77 21.52 7.76
C VAL A 51 22.19 20.77 6.56
N GLU A 52 22.81 19.67 6.19
CA GLU A 52 22.30 18.78 5.14
C GLU A 52 20.91 18.19 5.50
N PRO A 53 20.07 17.86 4.51
CA PRO A 53 18.73 17.29 4.75
C PRO A 53 18.73 16.02 5.61
N ASP A 54 19.76 15.18 5.53
CA ASP A 54 19.87 13.96 6.34
C ASP A 54 20.01 14.27 7.83
N ALA A 55 20.70 15.36 8.16
CA ALA A 55 20.87 15.83 9.53
C ALA A 55 19.59 16.52 10.02
N ALA A 56 18.97 17.34 9.17
CA ALA A 56 17.68 17.97 9.46
C ALA A 56 16.58 16.93 9.76
N ALA A 57 16.54 15.84 8.97
CA ALA A 57 15.57 14.74 9.13
C ALA A 57 15.68 14.00 10.47
N LYS A 58 16.85 14.04 11.12
CA LYS A 58 17.10 13.40 12.43
C LYS A 58 16.71 14.28 13.61
N THR A 59 16.33 15.55 13.37
CA THR A 59 15.81 16.44 14.42
C THR A 59 14.36 16.12 14.73
N GLN A 60 13.84 16.58 15.87
CA GLN A 60 12.41 16.37 16.18
C GLN A 60 11.49 16.98 15.11
N GLN A 61 11.78 18.19 14.62
CA GLN A 61 10.99 18.81 13.55
C GLN A 61 11.08 18.02 12.24
N GLY A 62 12.26 17.51 11.89
CA GLY A 62 12.42 16.65 10.72
C GLY A 62 11.66 15.33 10.83
N ILE A 63 11.66 14.72 12.02
CA ILE A 63 10.87 13.52 12.31
C ILE A 63 9.39 13.82 12.18
N ASP A 64 8.90 14.93 12.72
CA ASP A 64 7.48 15.31 12.64
C ASP A 64 7.05 15.53 11.18
N ILE A 65 7.86 16.20 10.36
CA ILE A 65 7.63 16.40 8.91
C ILE A 65 7.50 15.04 8.19
N LEU A 66 8.42 14.12 8.47
CA LEU A 66 8.47 12.82 7.78
C LEU A 66 7.44 11.81 8.33
N ALA A 67 7.00 11.96 9.58
CA ALA A 67 6.00 11.10 10.19
C ALA A 67 4.67 11.13 9.42
N ASP A 68 4.27 12.29 8.91
CA ASP A 68 3.06 12.44 8.10
C ASP A 68 3.11 11.60 6.82
N VAL A 69 4.28 11.54 6.17
CA VAL A 69 4.50 10.68 4.99
C VAL A 69 4.33 9.22 5.37
N VAL A 70 4.96 8.78 6.47
CA VAL A 70 4.89 7.40 6.95
C VAL A 70 3.44 7.01 7.27
N LEU A 71 2.71 7.86 7.99
CA LEU A 71 1.34 7.58 8.40
C LEU A 71 0.38 7.50 7.21
N ASN A 72 0.48 8.42 6.24
CA ASN A 72 -0.35 8.38 5.03
C ASN A 72 -0.07 7.11 4.21
N ARG A 73 1.20 6.72 4.11
CA ARG A 73 1.61 5.51 3.39
C ARG A 73 1.12 4.23 4.07
N GLN A 74 1.30 4.13 5.39
CA GLN A 74 0.79 3.00 6.18
C GLN A 74 -0.73 2.86 6.04
N TYR A 75 -1.46 3.97 6.04
CA TYR A 75 -2.91 3.93 5.91
C TYR A 75 -3.35 3.54 4.49
N ALA A 76 -2.66 4.01 3.45
CA ALA A 76 -2.90 3.56 2.08
C ALA A 76 -2.69 2.04 1.93
N PHE A 77 -1.66 1.48 2.56
CA PHE A 77 -1.40 0.04 2.57
C PHE A 77 -2.48 -0.75 3.28
N TYR A 78 -2.91 -0.28 4.45
CA TYR A 78 -4.01 -0.88 5.18
C TYR A 78 -5.28 -0.97 4.33
N LEU A 79 -5.63 0.10 3.62
CA LEU A 79 -6.81 0.12 2.74
C LEU A 79 -6.66 -0.84 1.55
N ASN A 80 -5.46 -0.90 0.96
CA ASN A 80 -5.17 -1.85 -0.12
C ASN A 80 -5.25 -3.31 0.34
N GLU A 81 -4.66 -3.64 1.50
CA GLU A 81 -4.75 -4.96 2.10
C GLU A 81 -6.20 -5.32 2.41
N LYS A 82 -6.96 -4.39 3.00
CA LYS A 82 -8.39 -4.59 3.27
C LYS A 82 -9.18 -4.87 1.98
N ALA A 83 -8.90 -4.17 0.88
CA ALA A 83 -9.53 -4.44 -0.41
C ALA A 83 -9.23 -5.87 -0.90
N ILE A 84 -7.98 -6.32 -0.79
CA ILE A 84 -7.57 -7.70 -1.11
C ILE A 84 -8.31 -8.73 -0.24
N GLN A 85 -8.41 -8.50 1.06
CA GLN A 85 -9.12 -9.38 1.99
C GLN A 85 -10.62 -9.46 1.68
N ILE A 86 -11.28 -8.34 1.36
CA ILE A 86 -12.70 -8.33 0.99
C ILE A 86 -12.90 -9.07 -0.34
N TYR A 87 -12.04 -8.83 -1.33
CA TYR A 87 -12.13 -9.53 -2.62
C TYR A 87 -11.93 -11.04 -2.44
N SER A 88 -10.97 -11.45 -1.62
CA SER A 88 -10.77 -12.84 -1.23
C SER A 88 -12.04 -13.48 -0.66
N GLN A 89 -12.74 -12.80 0.27
CA GLN A 89 -14.00 -13.30 0.80
C GLN A 89 -15.07 -13.46 -0.29
N ILE A 90 -15.18 -12.51 -1.22
CA ILE A 90 -16.12 -12.61 -2.36
C ILE A 90 -15.76 -13.84 -3.21
N PHE A 91 -14.48 -13.97 -3.58
CA PHE A 91 -13.97 -15.06 -4.39
C PHE A 91 -14.25 -16.43 -3.76
N LEU A 92 -14.00 -16.60 -2.46
CA LEU A 92 -14.28 -17.84 -1.73
C LEU A 92 -15.77 -18.20 -1.71
N LEU A 93 -16.64 -17.19 -1.52
CA LEU A 93 -18.09 -17.37 -1.56
C LEU A 93 -18.61 -17.75 -2.95
N GLU A 94 -17.95 -17.28 -4.01
CA GLU A 94 -18.30 -17.54 -5.41
C GLU A 94 -17.76 -18.88 -5.91
N LYS A 95 -16.47 -19.19 -5.72
CA LYS A 95 -15.84 -20.44 -6.19
C LYS A 95 -16.13 -21.66 -5.31
N ARG A 96 -16.65 -21.48 -4.08
CA ARG A 96 -16.94 -22.56 -3.11
C ARG A 96 -15.75 -23.49 -2.80
N ARG A 97 -14.51 -23.06 -3.08
CA ARG A 97 -13.24 -23.74 -2.76
C ARG A 97 -12.16 -22.67 -2.51
N GLY A 98 -11.21 -22.96 -1.63
CA GLY A 98 -10.08 -22.07 -1.34
C GLY A 98 -9.10 -21.94 -2.51
N THR A 99 -8.38 -20.82 -2.61
CA THR A 99 -7.15 -20.75 -3.41
C THR A 99 -6.06 -21.54 -2.67
N HIS A 100 -5.63 -22.68 -3.22
CA HIS A 100 -4.56 -23.50 -2.64
C HIS A 100 -3.21 -23.22 -3.27
N ASP A 101 -3.21 -22.46 -4.38
CA ASP A 101 -2.03 -22.15 -5.16
C ASP A 101 -1.71 -20.64 -5.08
N ARG A 102 -0.41 -20.33 -4.98
CA ARG A 102 0.11 -18.96 -4.89
C ARG A 102 -0.17 -18.17 -6.15
N GLU A 103 -0.06 -18.81 -7.31
CA GLU A 103 -0.28 -18.15 -8.60
C GLU A 103 -1.76 -17.81 -8.80
N GLU A 104 -2.66 -18.73 -8.46
CA GLU A 104 -4.10 -18.44 -8.42
C GLU A 104 -4.42 -17.29 -7.46
N TRP A 105 -3.88 -17.28 -6.25
CA TRP A 105 -4.07 -16.18 -5.30
C TRP A 105 -3.62 -14.83 -5.87
N LEU A 106 -2.41 -14.79 -6.45
CA LEU A 106 -1.87 -13.56 -7.01
C LEU A 106 -2.71 -13.06 -8.19
N ASN A 107 -3.08 -13.95 -9.12
CA ASN A 107 -3.78 -13.57 -10.34
C ASN A 107 -5.27 -13.30 -10.14
N GLU A 108 -5.93 -14.08 -9.29
CA GLU A 108 -7.38 -14.00 -9.11
C GLU A 108 -7.81 -13.07 -7.99
N VAL A 109 -6.94 -12.79 -7.01
CA VAL A 109 -7.28 -11.91 -5.89
C VAL A 109 -6.43 -10.65 -5.95
N VAL A 110 -5.12 -10.76 -5.71
CA VAL A 110 -4.24 -9.59 -5.53
C VAL A 110 -4.26 -8.67 -6.75
N LYS A 111 -4.08 -9.24 -7.95
CA LYS A 111 -4.01 -8.45 -9.18
C LYS A 111 -5.31 -7.72 -9.50
N LYS A 112 -6.46 -8.25 -9.08
CA LYS A 112 -7.79 -7.70 -9.38
C LYS A 112 -8.23 -6.62 -8.40
N SER A 113 -7.65 -6.58 -7.20
CA SER A 113 -8.14 -5.70 -6.14
C SER A 113 -7.12 -4.71 -5.59
N GLY A 114 -5.81 -4.89 -5.85
CA GLY A 114 -4.77 -4.05 -5.25
C GLY A 114 -3.41 -4.04 -5.95
N TRP A 115 -3.35 -4.45 -7.23
CA TRP A 115 -2.07 -4.55 -7.96
C TRP A 115 -1.34 -3.23 -8.08
N GLU A 116 -2.06 -2.16 -8.40
CA GLU A 116 -1.47 -0.84 -8.67
C GLU A 116 -0.61 -0.39 -7.50
N VAL A 117 -1.18 -0.38 -6.29
CA VAL A 117 -0.48 -0.02 -5.04
C VAL A 117 0.66 -1.00 -4.74
N VAL A 118 0.47 -2.31 -4.93
CA VAL A 118 1.57 -3.27 -4.71
C VAL A 118 2.74 -2.96 -5.65
N SER A 119 2.46 -2.81 -6.94
CA SER A 119 3.46 -2.66 -7.98
C SER A 119 4.26 -1.35 -7.88
N SER A 120 3.61 -0.25 -7.52
CA SER A 120 4.25 1.06 -7.38
C SER A 120 5.17 1.15 -6.17
N GLU A 121 4.91 0.36 -5.14
CA GLU A 121 5.60 0.41 -3.86
C GLU A 121 6.78 -0.58 -3.78
N LEU A 122 6.79 -1.61 -4.63
CA LEU A 122 7.87 -2.60 -4.71
C LEU A 122 9.27 -1.99 -4.77
N PRO A 123 9.57 -0.98 -5.62
CA PRO A 123 10.93 -0.42 -5.70
C PRO A 123 11.40 0.24 -4.40
N LEU A 124 10.46 0.72 -3.58
CA LEU A 124 10.76 1.44 -2.35
C LEU A 124 10.85 0.51 -1.14
N ILE A 125 9.96 -0.49 -1.06
CA ILE A 125 9.92 -1.43 0.07
C ILE A 125 10.93 -2.56 -0.11
N CYS A 126 11.18 -2.98 -1.35
CA CYS A 126 12.08 -4.09 -1.66
C CYS A 126 13.44 -3.60 -2.20
N ALA A 127 13.79 -2.33 -2.03
CA ALA A 127 15.04 -1.76 -2.54
C ALA A 127 16.27 -2.58 -2.10
N ASP A 128 16.37 -2.88 -0.81
CA ASP A 128 17.49 -3.64 -0.24
C ASP A 128 17.56 -5.05 -0.81
N LEU A 129 16.43 -5.77 -0.84
CA LEU A 129 16.35 -7.10 -1.42
C LEU A 129 16.72 -7.11 -2.91
N ILE A 130 16.35 -6.06 -3.65
CA ILE A 130 16.69 -5.89 -5.06
C ILE A 130 18.21 -5.65 -5.21
N GLU A 131 18.82 -4.85 -4.35
CA GLU A 131 20.28 -4.65 -4.36
C GLU A 131 21.04 -5.93 -4.01
N GLU A 132 20.68 -6.61 -2.92
CA GLU A 132 21.28 -7.89 -2.53
C GLU A 132 21.25 -8.91 -3.68
N ALA A 133 20.13 -8.96 -4.42
CA ALA A 133 20.00 -9.83 -5.58
C ALA A 133 20.94 -9.42 -6.74
N LYS A 134 21.13 -8.12 -6.97
CA LYS A 134 22.07 -7.63 -8.00
C LYS A 134 23.51 -7.95 -7.64
N GLU A 135 23.93 -7.65 -6.41
CA GLU A 135 25.28 -7.96 -5.92
C GLU A 135 25.59 -9.45 -6.11
N ARG A 136 24.67 -10.32 -5.70
CA ARG A 136 24.81 -11.78 -5.84
C ARG A 136 24.99 -12.26 -7.28
N LEU A 137 24.34 -11.59 -8.24
CA LEU A 137 24.42 -11.91 -9.67
C LEU A 137 25.64 -11.25 -10.35
N SER A 138 26.22 -10.23 -9.73
CA SER A 138 27.42 -9.53 -10.23
C SER A 138 28.71 -10.27 -9.87
N ASP A 139 28.70 -10.99 -8.74
CA ASP A 139 29.83 -11.77 -8.22
C ASP A 139 29.93 -13.21 -8.81
N GLY A 140 29.12 -13.54 -9.82
CA GLY A 140 29.08 -14.85 -10.49
C GLY A 140 29.43 -14.76 -11.97
#